data_AF-A0A1Z5JXD7-F1
#
_entry.id   AF-A0A1Z5JXD7-F1
#
_cell.length_a   1.000
_cell.length_b   1.000
_cell.length_c   1.000
_cell.angle_alpha   90.00
_cell.angle_beta   90.00
_cell.angle_gamma   90.00
#
_symmetry.space_group_name_H-M   'P 1'
#
loop_
_entity.id
_entity.type
_entity.pdbx_description
1 polymer ?
#
loop_
_entity_poly.entity_id
_entity_poly.type
_entity_poly.pdbx_seq_one_letter_code
_entity_poly.pdbx_strand_id
1 'polypeptide(L)' 'MVETRFNVGMTCEGCAAAVKRILSKLEGVSEIDTDVANKTVIVQADESVTPEMMLEKLEKWGQAAGKTVELAS' A
#
# COMPACT_ATOMS: atom_id res chain seq x y z
N MET A 1 -2.58 3.47 16.68
CA MET A 1 -1.79 3.46 15.43
C MET A 1 -1.34 2.04 15.16
N VAL A 2 -1.69 1.51 14.00
CA VAL A 2 -1.41 0.14 13.55
C VAL A 2 -0.44 0.23 12.38
N GLU A 3 0.62 -0.57 12.43
CA GLU A 3 1.51 -0.77 11.30
C GLU A 3 0.99 -1.94 10.46
N THR A 4 0.81 -1.72 9.15
CA THR A 4 0.43 -2.76 8.20
C THR A 4 1.44 -2.83 7.08
N ARG A 5 1.82 -4.05 6.70
CA ARG A 5 2.79 -4.30 5.63
C ARG A 5 2.11 -4.95 4.43
N PHE A 6 2.52 -4.55 3.23
CA PHE A 6 2.05 -5.10 1.97
C PHE A 6 3.22 -5.47 1.09
N ASN A 7 3.13 -6.60 0.41
CA ASN A 7 3.99 -6.91 -0.71
C ASN A 7 3.30 -6.46 -1.99
N VAL A 8 3.96 -5.59 -2.75
CA VAL A 8 3.42 -5.00 -3.97
C VAL A 8 4.41 -5.19 -5.08
N GLY A 9 3.96 -5.65 -6.26
CA GLY A 9 4.76 -5.82 -7.47
C GLY A 9 5.29 -4.52 -8.09
N MET A 10 5.87 -3.62 -7.29
CA MET A 10 6.49 -2.38 -7.73
C MET A 10 7.75 -2.70 -8.54
N THR A 11 7.80 -2.18 -9.78
CA THR A 11 8.95 -2.36 -10.67
C THR A 11 9.65 -1.04 -11.00
N CYS A 12 9.12 0.08 -10.51
CA CYS A 12 9.70 1.41 -10.69
C CYS A 12 9.20 2.35 -9.58
N GLU A 13 9.88 3.49 -9.42
CA GLU A 13 9.48 4.55 -8.48
C GLU A 13 8.08 5.11 -8.80
N GLY A 14 7.66 5.07 -10.06
CA GLY A 14 6.29 5.45 -10.44
C GLY A 14 5.22 4.54 -9.83
N CYS A 15 5.51 3.25 -9.66
CA CYS A 15 4.61 2.33 -8.95
C CYS A 15 4.51 2.68 -7.46
N ALA A 16 5.65 2.97 -6.82
CA ALA A 16 5.69 3.38 -5.42
C ALA A 16 4.94 4.70 -5.19
N ALA A 17 5.11 5.69 -6.07
CA ALA A 17 4.39 6.95 -6.00
C ALA A 17 2.88 6.76 -6.17
N ALA A 18 2.44 5.84 -7.03
CA ALA A 18 1.03 5.52 -7.19
C ALA A 18 0.43 4.90 -5.92
N VAL A 19 1.13 3.92 -5.33
CA VAL A 19 0.73 3.29 -4.06
C VAL A 19 0.61 4.32 -2.95
N LYS A 20 1.63 5.18 -2.77
CA LYS A 20 1.58 6.28 -1.79
C LYS A 20 0.36 7.18 -1.99
N ARG A 21 0.08 7.60 -3.23
CA ARG A 21 -1.08 8.45 -3.54
C ARG A 21 -2.43 7.80 -3.30
N ILE A 22 -2.52 6.47 -3.40
CA ILE A 22 -3.78 5.74 -3.16
C ILE A 22 -4.03 5.66 -1.65
N LEU A 23 -3.01 5.26 -0.90
CA LEU A 23 -3.11 5.11 0.55
C LEU A 23 -3.24 6.45 1.26
N SER A 24 -2.59 7.52 0.77
CA SER A 24 -2.70 8.85 1.35
C SER A 24 -4.09 9.48 1.23
N LYS A 25 -5.00 8.88 0.46
CA LYS A 25 -6.40 9.30 0.35
C LYS A 25 -7.28 8.68 1.44
N LEU A 26 -6.78 7.69 2.18
CA LEU A 26 -7.50 7.10 3.29
C LEU A 26 -7.33 8.01 4.51
N GLU A 27 -8.46 8.45 5.07
CA GLU A 27 -8.46 9.21 6.32
C GLU A 27 -7.98 8.31 7.46
N GLY A 28 -7.01 8.81 8.24
CA GLY A 28 -6.35 8.07 9.31
C GLY A 28 -5.03 7.42 8.91
N VAL A 29 -4.56 7.56 7.66
CA VAL A 29 -3.19 7.17 7.29
C VAL A 29 -2.23 8.29 7.70
N SER A 30 -1.26 7.95 8.55
CA SER A 30 -0.28 8.89 9.11
C SER A 30 1.05 8.84 8.35
N GLU A 31 1.52 7.64 8.00
CA GLU A 31 2.81 7.45 7.33
C GLU A 31 2.75 6.31 6.31
N ILE A 32 3.47 6.47 5.20
CA ILE A 32 3.59 5.47 4.14
C ILE A 32 5.05 5.38 3.71
N ASP A 33 5.68 4.26 4.01
CA ASP A 33 7.01 3.93 3.53
C ASP A 33 6.94 2.90 2.39
N THR A 34 7.78 3.05 1.38
CA THR A 34 7.78 2.16 0.21
C THR A 34 9.20 1.79 -0.14
N ASP A 35 9.45 0.49 -0.21
CA ASP A 35 10.72 -0.08 -0.63
C ASP A 35 10.53 -0.79 -1.98
N VAL A 36 11.03 -0.17 -3.05
CA VAL A 36 10.97 -0.73 -4.40
C VAL A 36 11.92 -1.92 -4.56
N ALA A 37 13.06 -1.92 -3.85
CA ALA A 37 14.05 -2.99 -3.94
C ALA A 37 13.51 -4.28 -3.31
N ASN A 38 12.87 -4.15 -2.14
CA ASN A 38 12.25 -5.26 -1.40
C ASN A 38 10.80 -5.53 -1.80
N LYS A 39 10.20 -4.66 -2.64
CA LYS A 39 8.79 -4.75 -3.07
C LYS A 39 7.81 -4.71 -1.90
N THR A 40 8.16 -3.94 -0.87
CA THR A 40 7.41 -3.86 0.38
C THR A 40 6.87 -2.45 0.59
N VAL A 41 5.69 -2.34 1.17
CA VAL A 41 5.06 -1.08 1.56
C VAL A 41 4.65 -1.19 3.00
N ILE A 42 5.03 -0.21 3.82
CA ILE A 42 4.70 -0.13 5.24
C ILE A 42 3.80 1.07 5.42
N VAL A 43 2.66 0.87 6.09
CA VAL A 43 1.66 1.90 6.31
C VAL A 43 1.38 2.00 7.79
N GLN A 44 1.53 3.20 8.35
CA GLN A 44 1.05 3.51 9.69
C GLN A 44 -0.28 4.24 9.58
N ALA A 45 -1.32 3.67 10.20
CA ALA A 45 -2.65 4.24 10.17
C ALA A 45 -3.37 4.09 11.51
N ASP A 46 -4.50 4.77 11.66
CA ASP A 46 -5.41 4.61 12.79
C ASP A 46 -6.08 3.23 12.79
N GLU A 47 -6.56 2.79 13.95
CA GLU A 47 -7.26 1.51 14.11
C GLU A 47 -8.55 1.42 13.29
N SER A 48 -9.08 2.56 12.86
CA SER A 48 -10.22 2.64 11.94
C SER A 48 -9.88 2.24 10.50
N VAL A 49 -8.60 2.25 10.12
CA VAL A 49 -8.16 1.86 8.77
C VAL A 49 -7.68 0.42 8.81
N THR A 50 -8.52 -0.50 8.33
CA THR A 50 -8.18 -1.91 8.36
C THR A 50 -7.23 -2.30 7.20
N PRO A 51 -6.41 -3.35 7.38
CA PRO A 51 -5.57 -3.88 6.32
C PRO A 51 -6.36 -4.26 5.06
N GLU A 52 -7.58 -4.77 5.22
CA GLU A 52 -8.48 -5.15 4.13
C GLU A 52 -8.94 -3.94 3.31
N MET A 53 -9.24 -2.80 3.97
CA MET A 53 -9.60 -1.57 3.26
C MET A 53 -8.44 -1.05 2.40
N MET A 54 -7.22 -1.09 2.93
CA MET A 54 -6.02 -0.71 2.18
C MET A 54 -5.76 -1.68 1.02
N LEU A 55 -5.88 -2.99 1.28
CA LEU A 55 -5.69 -4.04 0.29
C LEU A 55 -6.65 -3.85 -0.88
N GLU A 56 -7.94 -3.63 -0.63
CA GLU A 56 -8.93 -3.45 -1.70
C GLU A 56 -8.59 -2.25 -2.62
N LYS A 57 -8.10 -1.15 -2.04
CA LYS A 57 -7.69 0.03 -2.81
C LYS A 57 -6.46 -0.24 -3.66
N LEU A 58 -5.50 -0.97 -3.11
CA LEU A 58 -4.27 -1.34 -3.79
C LEU A 58 -4.53 -2.40 -4.87
N GLU A 59 -5.37 -3.40 -4.62
CA GLU A 59 -5.76 -4.43 -5.59
C GLU A 59 -6.45 -3.82 -6.81
N LYS A 60 -7.36 -2.87 -6.62
CA LYS A 60 -8.01 -2.16 -7.75
C LYS A 60 -6.97 -1.49 -8.66
N TRP A 61 -5.96 -0.86 -8.08
CA TRP A 61 -4.85 -0.30 -8.84
C TRP A 61 -3.96 -1.38 -9.45
N GLY A 62 -3.66 -2.44 -8.70
CA GLY A 62 -2.85 -3.56 -9.12
C GLY A 62 -3.45 -4.26 -10.34
N GLN A 63 -4.74 -4.56 -10.34
CA GLN A 63 -5.46 -5.14 -11.49
C GLN A 63 -5.38 -4.23 -12.73
N ALA A 64 -5.55 -2.91 -12.56
CA ALA A 64 -5.45 -1.96 -13.66
C ALA A 64 -4.00 -1.81 -14.19
N ALA A 65 -3.00 -1.91 -13.31
CA ALA A 65 -1.58 -1.77 -13.63
C ALA A 65 -0.88 -3.11 -13.95
N GLY A 66 -1.58 -4.24 -13.86
CA GLY A 66 -1.01 -5.58 -14.01
C GLY A 66 -0.03 -5.98 -12.91
N LYS A 67 -0.26 -5.53 -11.66
CA LYS A 67 0.60 -5.78 -10.48
C LYS A 67 -0.12 -6.62 -9.44
N THR A 68 0.65 -7.41 -8.71
CA THR A 68 0.18 -8.16 -7.54
C THR A 68 0.28 -7.33 -6.27
N VAL A 69 -0.68 -7.50 -5.37
CA VAL A 69 -0.74 -6.88 -4.05
C VAL A 69 -1.20 -7.94 -3.07
N GLU A 70 -0.48 -8.10 -1.97
CA GLU A 70 -0.84 -9.04 -0.91
C GLU A 70 -0.41 -8.50 0.46
N LEU A 71 -1.09 -8.92 1.52
CA LEU A 71 -0.74 -8.58 2.89
C LEU A 71 0.55 -9.31 3.27
N ALA A 72 1.56 -8.57 3.71
CA ALA A 72 2.75 -9.15 4.30
C ALA A 72 2.46 -9.39 5.79
N SER A 73 2.36 -10.67 6.16
CA SER A 73 2.20 -11.14 7.54
C SER A 73 3.49 -11.01 8.34
#